data_AF-A0A6I9P5J0-F1
#
_entry.id   AF-A0A6I9P5J0-F1
#
_cell.length_a   1.000
_cell.length_b   1.000
_cell.length_c   1.000
_cell.angle_alpha   90.00
_cell.angle_beta   90.00
_cell.angle_gamma   90.00
#
_symmetry.space_group_name_H-M   'P 1'
#
loop_
_entity.id
_entity.type
_entity.pdbx_description
1 polymer ?
#
loop_
_entity_poly.entity_id
_entity_poly.type
_entity_poly.pdbx_seq_one_letter_code
_entity_poly.pdbx_strand_id
1 'polypeptide(L)'
;MVKLSKLNGLKKIEDEAERREMITPALREALTKQGYKLIGSHSGVKLCRWTKSMLRGRGGCYKHTFYGIESHRCMETTPSLACANKCVFCWRYVPGEKSYCRLSGGSLTEMAWIILIVRLQIQV
;
A
#
# COMPACT_ATOMS: atom_id res chain seq x y z
N MET A 1 -18.67 31.19 -32.82
CA MET A 1 -17.86 31.18 -31.58
C MET A 1 -18.08 29.90 -30.75
N VAL A 2 -17.94 28.70 -31.35
CA VAL A 2 -18.22 27.40 -30.66
C VAL A 2 -17.11 26.36 -30.92
N LYS A 3 -16.06 26.71 -31.68
CA LYS A 3 -15.01 25.76 -32.12
C LYS A 3 -13.83 25.62 -31.15
N LEU A 4 -13.71 26.49 -30.13
CA LEU A 4 -12.58 26.48 -29.20
C LEU A 4 -12.72 25.43 -28.08
N SER A 5 -13.95 25.16 -27.60
CA SER A 5 -14.20 24.17 -26.54
C SER A 5 -14.02 22.73 -27.03
N LYS A 6 -14.38 22.42 -28.28
CA LYS A 6 -14.15 21.09 -28.89
C LYS A 6 -12.66 20.79 -29.10
N LEU A 7 -11.85 21.80 -29.45
CA LEU A 7 -10.40 21.65 -29.60
C LEU A 7 -9.69 21.45 -28.25
N ASN A 8 -10.15 22.12 -27.18
CA ASN A 8 -9.68 21.84 -25.82
C ASN A 8 -10.08 20.45 -25.32
N GLY A 9 -11.22 19.91 -25.79
CA GLY A 9 -11.68 18.56 -25.47
C GLY A 9 -10.84 17.46 -26.15
N LEU A 10 -10.52 17.61 -27.43
CA LEU A 10 -9.70 16.64 -28.16
C LEU A 10 -8.26 16.57 -27.65
N LYS A 11 -7.60 17.71 -27.40
CA LYS A 11 -6.25 17.73 -26.82
C LYS A 11 -6.18 16.99 -25.48
N LYS A 12 -7.20 17.16 -24.64
CA LYS A 12 -7.26 16.50 -23.33
C LYS A 12 -7.39 14.97 -23.42
N ILE A 13 -7.95 14.45 -24.51
CA ILE A 13 -8.10 13.00 -24.77
C ILE A 13 -6.79 12.43 -25.34
N GLU A 14 -6.10 13.18 -26.20
CA GLU A 14 -4.79 12.79 -26.77
C GLU A 14 -3.68 12.80 -25.70
N ASP A 15 -3.65 13.80 -24.81
CA ASP A 15 -2.68 13.89 -23.71
C ASP A 15 -2.83 12.77 -22.66
N GLU A 16 -4.04 12.22 -22.48
CA GLU A 16 -4.30 11.07 -21.60
C GLU A 16 -3.83 9.75 -22.24
N ALA A 17 -3.91 9.64 -23.58
CA ALA A 17 -3.52 8.45 -24.33
C ALA A 17 -2.00 8.33 -24.53
N GLU A 18 -1.25 9.44 -24.54
CA GLU A 18 0.22 9.44 -24.64
C GLU A 18 0.95 9.32 -23.28
N ARG A 19 0.20 9.16 -22.18
CA ARG A 19 0.79 9.04 -20.84
C ARG A 19 1.36 7.63 -20.66
N ARG A 20 2.61 7.41 -21.08
CA ARG A 20 3.35 6.14 -20.92
C ARG A 20 3.14 5.57 -19.51
N GLU A 21 2.59 4.37 -19.45
CA GLU A 21 2.33 3.70 -18.19
C GLU A 21 3.66 3.23 -17.57
N MET A 22 4.04 3.80 -16.43
CA MET A 22 5.32 3.49 -15.76
C MET A 22 5.27 2.18 -14.95
N ILE A 23 4.08 1.60 -14.77
CA ILE A 23 3.84 0.45 -13.90
C ILE A 23 3.55 -0.76 -14.77
N THR A 24 4.25 -1.87 -14.53
CA THR A 24 3.95 -3.14 -15.19
C THR A 24 2.63 -3.74 -14.69
N PRO A 25 1.88 -4.46 -15.53
CA PRO A 25 0.58 -5.03 -15.12
C PRO A 25 0.69 -5.96 -13.91
N ALA A 26 1.76 -6.76 -13.82
CA ALA A 26 2.02 -7.62 -12.67
C ALA A 26 2.24 -6.82 -11.36
N LEU A 27 2.94 -5.68 -11.43
CA LEU A 27 3.15 -4.81 -10.26
C LEU A 27 1.84 -4.13 -9.85
N ARG A 28 1.01 -3.72 -10.83
CA ARG A 28 -0.32 -3.14 -10.60
C ARG A 28 -1.22 -4.12 -9.82
N GLU A 29 -1.24 -5.39 -10.19
CA GLU A 29 -2.00 -6.43 -9.47
C GLU A 29 -1.49 -6.63 -8.04
N ALA A 30 -0.17 -6.73 -7.85
CA ALA A 30 0.44 -6.88 -6.53
C ALA A 30 0.13 -5.69 -5.60
N LEU A 31 0.25 -4.46 -6.11
CA LEU A 31 -0.07 -3.24 -5.37
C LEU A 31 -1.57 -3.15 -5.03
N THR A 32 -2.43 -3.54 -5.96
CA THR A 32 -3.89 -3.58 -5.74
C THR A 32 -4.24 -4.59 -4.64
N LYS A 33 -3.61 -5.77 -4.63
CA LYS A 33 -3.77 -6.79 -3.57
C LYS A 33 -3.33 -6.28 -2.19
N GLN A 34 -2.31 -5.43 -2.15
CA GLN A 34 -1.84 -4.76 -0.92
C GLN A 34 -2.75 -3.60 -0.46
N GLY A 35 -3.80 -3.28 -1.22
CA GLY A 35 -4.77 -2.23 -0.92
C GLY A 35 -4.35 -0.83 -1.34
N TYR A 36 -3.37 -0.70 -2.26
CA TYR A 36 -3.08 0.58 -2.89
C TYR A 36 -4.11 0.89 -3.98
N LYS A 37 -4.50 2.15 -4.07
CA LYS A 37 -5.24 2.70 -5.21
C LYS A 37 -4.26 3.51 -6.06
N LEU A 38 -4.08 3.09 -7.30
CA LEU A 38 -3.18 3.75 -8.24
C LEU A 38 -3.91 4.91 -8.91
N ILE A 39 -3.24 6.06 -8.98
CA ILE A 39 -3.76 7.28 -9.59
C ILE A 39 -2.80 7.64 -10.73
N GLY A 40 -3.33 7.68 -11.95
CA GLY A 40 -2.53 7.90 -13.16
C GLY A 40 -1.52 6.78 -13.40
N SER A 41 -0.34 7.15 -13.90
CA SER A 41 0.69 6.21 -14.34
C SER A 41 1.73 5.83 -13.28
N HIS A 42 1.88 6.58 -12.17
CA HIS A 42 3.01 6.45 -11.25
C HIS A 42 2.72 6.72 -9.77
N SER A 43 1.56 7.31 -9.45
CA SER A 43 1.21 7.69 -8.08
C SER A 43 0.32 6.63 -7.43
N GLY A 44 0.42 6.54 -6.11
CA GLY A 44 -0.36 5.59 -5.31
C GLY A 44 -0.88 6.23 -4.04
N VAL A 45 -2.13 5.92 -3.70
CA VAL A 45 -2.75 6.27 -2.42
C VAL A 45 -3.04 4.99 -1.66
N LYS A 46 -2.84 5.01 -0.34
CA LYS A 46 -3.22 3.92 0.55
C LYS A 46 -3.91 4.47 1.77
N LEU A 47 -4.90 3.72 2.27
CA LEU A 47 -5.52 4.07 3.54
C LEU A 47 -4.57 3.70 4.69
N CYS A 48 -4.23 4.67 5.53
CA CYS A 48 -3.41 4.43 6.70
C CYS A 48 -4.08 3.38 7.61
N ARG A 49 -3.26 2.48 8.17
CA ARG A 49 -3.71 1.49 9.16
C ARG A 49 -4.46 2.14 10.33
N TRP A 50 -3.98 3.29 10.81
CA TRP A 50 -4.53 3.99 11.96
C TRP A 50 -5.78 4.81 11.63
N THR A 51 -5.92 5.32 10.41
CA THR A 51 -7.19 5.90 9.94
C THR A 51 -8.32 4.89 10.08
N LYS A 52 -8.08 3.64 9.65
CA LYS A 52 -9.06 2.55 9.77
C LYS A 52 -9.34 2.13 11.23
N SER A 53 -8.40 2.37 12.14
CA SER A 53 -8.56 2.12 13.58
C SER A 53 -9.39 3.21 14.23
N MET A 54 -9.10 4.47 13.89
CA MET A 54 -9.77 5.65 14.41
C MET A 54 -11.25 5.70 13.96
N LEU A 55 -11.54 5.34 12.71
CA LEU A 55 -12.92 5.21 12.20
C LEU A 55 -13.72 4.12 12.93
N ARG A 56 -13.05 3.16 13.58
CA ARG A 56 -13.69 2.12 14.42
C ARG A 56 -13.69 2.44 15.90
N GLY A 57 -13.26 3.64 16.30
CA GLY A 57 -13.17 4.06 17.69
C GLY A 57 -12.05 3.41 18.51
N ARG A 58 -11.08 2.73 17.87
CA ARG A 58 -9.97 2.04 18.56
C ARG A 58 -8.73 2.93 18.79
N GLY A 59 -8.87 4.25 18.66
CA GLY A 59 -7.79 5.23 18.83
C GLY A 59 -7.02 5.59 17.55
N GLY A 60 -6.28 6.71 17.62
CA GLY A 60 -5.47 7.29 16.54
C GLY A 60 -4.01 6.83 16.51
N CYS A 61 -3.24 7.30 15.53
CA CYS A 61 -1.80 7.01 15.47
C CYS A 61 -1.01 7.81 16.49
N TYR A 62 0.29 7.53 16.62
CA TYR A 62 1.20 8.32 17.45
C TYR A 62 1.18 9.83 17.10
N LYS A 63 0.93 10.19 15.84
CA LYS A 63 0.82 11.61 15.45
C LYS A 63 -0.42 12.30 16.02
N HIS A 64 -1.46 11.54 16.33
CA HIS A 64 -2.65 12.08 16.99
C HIS A 64 -2.35 12.44 18.45
N THR A 65 -1.60 11.60 19.16
CA THR A 65 -1.26 11.83 20.56
C THR A 65 -0.21 12.92 20.75
N PHE A 66 0.83 12.96 19.90
CA PHE A 66 1.91 13.94 20.06
C PHE A 66 1.63 15.29 19.38
N TYR A 67 0.97 15.27 18.22
CA TYR A 67 0.79 16.49 17.40
C TYR A 67 -0.67 16.92 17.27
N GLY A 68 -1.61 16.23 17.90
CA GLY A 68 -3.05 16.54 17.78
C GLY A 68 -3.62 16.32 16.38
N ILE A 69 -2.89 15.68 15.46
CA ILE A 69 -3.35 15.46 14.09
C ILE A 69 -4.40 14.37 14.09
N GLU A 70 -5.60 14.69 13.62
CA GLU A 70 -6.67 13.72 13.51
C GLU A 70 -6.36 12.67 12.43
N SER A 71 -6.06 11.45 12.85
CA SER A 71 -5.61 10.38 11.96
C SER A 71 -6.66 9.99 10.92
N HIS A 72 -7.94 10.22 11.20
CA HIS A 72 -9.02 9.93 10.26
C HIS A 72 -9.06 10.92 9.06
N ARG A 73 -8.46 12.11 9.19
CA ARG A 73 -8.33 13.10 8.11
C ARG A 73 -7.01 13.00 7.34
N CYS A 74 -6.11 12.11 7.76
CA CYS A 74 -4.79 11.98 7.16
C CYS A 74 -4.85 11.12 5.87
N MET A 75 -4.26 11.63 4.78
CA MET A 75 -4.14 10.90 3.51
C MET A 75 -2.69 10.47 3.29
N GLU A 76 -2.45 9.16 3.18
CA GLU A 76 -1.14 8.62 2.80
C GLU A 76 -1.08 8.46 1.28
N THR A 77 -0.26 9.29 0.63
CA THR A 77 -0.05 9.26 -0.82
C THR A 77 1.44 9.33 -1.13
N THR A 78 1.84 8.72 -2.24
CA THR A 78 3.17 8.86 -2.82
C THR A 78 3.02 9.27 -4.28
N PRO A 79 3.65 10.39 -4.70
CA PRO A 79 3.59 10.81 -6.09
C PRO A 79 4.43 9.89 -6.98
N SER A 80 5.49 9.27 -6.44
CA SER A 80 6.34 8.32 -7.17
C SER A 80 6.36 6.96 -6.48
N LEU A 81 6.01 5.91 -7.22
CA LEU A 81 6.23 4.51 -6.81
C LEU A 81 7.63 4.00 -7.18
N ALA A 82 8.35 4.69 -8.06
CA ALA A 82 9.72 4.38 -8.43
C ALA A 82 10.70 4.98 -7.40
N CYS A 83 11.66 4.17 -6.95
CA CYS A 83 12.73 4.57 -6.03
C CYS A 83 14.06 4.01 -6.53
N ALA A 84 15.12 4.83 -6.55
CA ALA A 84 16.46 4.40 -6.96
C ALA A 84 17.17 3.57 -5.88
N ASN A 85 16.78 3.75 -4.62
CA ASN A 85 17.44 3.08 -3.49
C ASN A 85 16.82 1.72 -3.18
N LYS A 86 17.68 0.72 -2.95
CA LYS A 86 17.31 -0.64 -2.53
C LYS A 86 17.67 -0.85 -1.06
N CYS A 87 16.79 -0.42 -0.16
CA CYS A 87 17.01 -0.57 1.28
C CYS A 87 16.57 -1.96 1.76
N VAL A 88 17.34 -2.59 2.66
CA VAL A 88 17.05 -3.93 3.23
C VAL A 88 15.70 -3.97 3.95
N PHE A 89 15.30 -2.86 4.58
CA PHE A 89 14.03 -2.75 5.30
C PHE A 89 12.84 -2.35 4.41
N CYS A 90 13.05 -2.10 3.11
CA CYS A 90 11.98 -1.64 2.24
C CYS A 90 11.10 -2.81 1.81
N TRP A 91 9.82 -2.76 2.17
CA TRP A 91 8.83 -3.75 1.73
C TRP A 91 8.43 -3.63 0.25
N ARG A 92 8.95 -2.62 -0.48
CA ARG A 92 8.57 -2.38 -1.88
C ARG A 92 9.16 -3.47 -2.77
N TYR A 93 8.35 -3.94 -3.70
CA TYR A 93 8.79 -4.90 -4.71
C TYR A 93 9.63 -4.18 -5.76
N VAL A 94 10.90 -4.55 -5.89
CA VAL A 94 11.81 -3.98 -6.90
C VAL A 94 11.76 -4.89 -8.14
N PRO A 95 11.40 -4.37 -9.34
CA PRO A 95 11.45 -5.16 -10.57
C PRO A 95 12.91 -5.49 -10.92
N GLY A 96 13.22 -6.77 -11.15
CA GLY A 96 14.54 -7.21 -11.63
C GLY A 96 15.29 -8.17 -10.71
N GLU A 97 14.85 -8.33 -9.47
CA GLU A 97 15.30 -9.43 -8.63
C GLU A 97 14.10 -10.10 -8.00
N LYS A 98 14.10 -11.44 -7.99
CA LYS A 98 13.23 -12.24 -7.13
C LYS A 98 13.63 -11.97 -5.67
N SER A 99 13.31 -10.79 -5.13
CA SER A 99 13.40 -10.52 -3.70
C SER A 99 12.27 -11.31 -3.05
N TYR A 100 12.64 -12.54 -2.74
CA TYR A 100 11.88 -13.59 -2.11
C TYR A 100 10.97 -12.98 -1.04
N CYS A 101 9.65 -13.11 -1.23
CA CYS A 101 8.67 -13.12 -0.15
C CYS A 101 9.03 -14.30 0.78
N ARG A 102 10.08 -14.17 1.62
CA ARG A 102 10.57 -15.26 2.49
C ARG A 102 10.04 -15.00 3.88
N LEU A 103 8.72 -14.92 3.98
CA LEU A 103 8.05 -15.26 5.21
C LEU A 103 7.34 -16.59 4.97
N SER A 104 8.04 -17.63 5.43
CA SER A 104 7.50 -18.90 5.91
C SER A 104 6.60 -19.68 4.96
N GLY A 105 7.22 -20.58 4.19
CA GLY A 105 6.65 -21.92 3.99
C GLY A 105 6.76 -22.72 5.29
N GLY A 106 6.09 -22.26 6.36
CA GLY A 106 5.85 -23.06 7.55
C GLY A 106 4.49 -23.70 7.39
N SER A 107 4.44 -25.02 7.28
CA SER A 107 3.19 -25.77 7.29
C SER A 107 2.41 -25.43 8.56
N LEU A 108 1.10 -25.21 8.42
CA LEU A 108 0.13 -24.97 9.49
C LEU A 108 -0.03 -26.14 10.49
N THR A 109 0.88 -27.11 10.49
CA THR A 109 0.82 -28.35 11.28
C THR A 109 1.74 -28.37 12.51
N GLU A 110 2.74 -27.49 12.62
CA GLU A 110 3.66 -27.50 13.78
C GLU A 110 3.26 -26.56 14.93
N MET A 111 2.33 -25.64 14.71
CA MET A 111 1.91 -24.66 15.74
C MET A 111 0.86 -25.19 16.73
N ALA A 112 0.31 -26.38 16.50
CA ALA A 112 -0.69 -26.99 17.38
C ALA A 112 -0.07 -27.73 18.60
N TRP A 113 1.18 -28.16 18.52
CA TRP A 113 1.84 -28.96 19.58
C TRP A 113 2.46 -28.12 20.70
N ILE A 114 2.97 -26.92 20.40
CA ILE A 114 3.63 -26.07 21.40
C ILE A 114 2.62 -25.44 22.38
N ILE A 115 1.36 -25.23 21.96
CA ILE A 115 0.31 -24.66 22.82
C ILE A 115 -0.21 -25.68 23.84
N LEU A 116 -0.08 -26.99 23.58
CA LEU A 116 -0.56 -28.03 24.51
C LEU A 116 0.41 -28.31 25.67
N ILE A 117 1.72 -28.07 25.50
CA ILE A 117 2.74 -28.35 26.53
C ILE A 117 2.77 -27.28 27.63
N VAL A 118 2.54 -26.00 27.29
CA VAL A 118 2.66 -24.89 28.27
C VAL A 118 1.44 -24.80 29.22
N ARG A 119 0.35 -25.51 28.93
CA ARG A 119 -0.87 -25.49 29.76
C ARG A 119 -0.95 -26.61 30.81
N LEU A 120 0.10 -27.44 30.96
CA LEU A 120 0.15 -28.55 31.91
C LEU A 120 1.27 -28.43 32.98
N GLN A 121 1.92 -27.27 33.11
CA GLN A 121 3.00 -27.04 34.09
C GLN A 121 2.80 -25.81 34.99
N ILE A 122 1.58 -25.23 35.04
CA ILE A 122 1.21 -24.18 36.00
C ILE A 122 -0.05 -24.63 36.77
N GLN A 123 0.03 -25.81 37.38
CA GLN A 123 -0.82 -26.24 38.50
C GLN A 123 0.04 -27.03 39.51
N VAL A 124 1.13 -26.40 39.95
CA VAL A 124 1.69 -26.52 41.29
C VAL A 124 1.98 -25.10 41.76
#